data_AF-A0A4U8W0Y7-F1
#
_entry.id   AF-A0A4U8W0Y7-F1
#
_cell.length_a   1.000
_cell.length_b   1.000
_cell.length_c   1.000
_cell.angle_alpha   90.00
_cell.angle_beta   90.00
_cell.angle_gamma   90.00
#
_symmetry.space_group_name_H-M   'P 1'
#
loop_
_entity.id
_entity.type
_entity.pdbx_description
1 polymer ?
#
loop_
_entity_poly.entity_id
_entity_poly.type
_entity_poly.pdbx_seq_one_letter_code
_entity_poly.pdbx_strand_id
1 'polypeptide(L)'
;MAQDGGPPTWESAVIGPEGAELAELADRIVAGLRALAPPGRHRLEASFAMTVVSESALFLADDGDHPVRCQVSDEVWELVRRHRILSASLEDGPWWRLIVHVDSDDAEVVIDRGAEPFSGEQLFAPQAYLADLEQYPHRRLHAWLAAYIGRGEPQSRSPRAAAAAVRADQSAGVQAEPVTGELPDLATLWARWAALAAAFVAAGSERGPRIGPSVGIFESSRHSGSTLTLLPGDRAVLSGGVWDAPALVAAYNGEGAMPRLFAGAPAWVADPVLNPRVLTGMLSFCYWWDQGQWYRGESAPMTECAPALPAVWTADAAAKMVAGVLDGPSQDAAELLVSAAQAAAVTRAAIVQVVGENTAVDVDGALFQFALADLVAGDVVGILEAEALKLVGDHIRDRGYDTTEFPLSALRAERISVGWMVRSPVPDGDIALDRAVFYVADDGVVERSSSSVPLSAFIADFEHRFRLRTGGPMSSARGGR
;
A
#
# COMPACT_ATOMS: atom_id res chain seq x y z
N MET A 1 7.74 -5.01 -27.16
CA MET A 1 7.18 -5.39 -28.48
C MET A 1 5.87 -4.64 -28.62
N ALA A 2 5.84 -3.66 -29.53
CA ALA A 2 4.79 -2.65 -29.60
C ALA A 2 3.63 -3.08 -30.51
N GLN A 3 2.42 -2.77 -30.04
CA GLN A 3 1.20 -2.33 -30.75
C GLN A 3 0.75 -3.09 -32.00
N ASP A 4 -0.43 -3.72 -31.88
CA ASP A 4 -1.52 -3.46 -32.84
C ASP A 4 -2.86 -3.67 -32.13
N GLY A 5 -3.44 -2.57 -31.67
CA GLY A 5 -4.77 -2.52 -31.04
C GLY A 5 -5.54 -1.39 -31.70
N GLY A 6 -6.18 -1.70 -32.83
CA GLY A 6 -7.06 -0.76 -33.52
C GLY A 6 -8.23 -0.31 -32.62
N PRO A 7 -8.82 0.87 -32.89
CA PRO A 7 -9.96 1.36 -32.12
C PRO A 7 -11.15 0.41 -32.26
N PRO A 8 -11.99 0.25 -31.22
CA PRO A 8 -13.17 -0.58 -31.32
C PRO A 8 -14.09 0.00 -32.40
N THR A 9 -14.39 -0.81 -33.41
CA THR A 9 -15.45 -0.54 -34.37
C THR A 9 -16.77 -0.55 -33.63
N TRP A 10 -17.39 0.63 -33.50
CA TRP A 10 -18.77 0.76 -33.04
C TRP A 10 -19.67 0.11 -34.09
N GLU A 11 -20.26 -1.02 -33.73
CA GLU A 11 -21.35 -1.60 -34.50
C GLU A 11 -22.55 -0.65 -34.34
N SER A 12 -23.00 -0.06 -35.45
CA SER A 12 -24.10 0.91 -35.49
C SER A 12 -25.39 0.29 -34.94
N ALA A 13 -25.59 0.37 -33.62
CA ALA A 13 -26.85 0.02 -32.99
C ALA A 13 -27.92 1.00 -33.50
N VAL A 14 -29.03 0.44 -34.00
CA VAL A 14 -30.21 1.21 -34.39
C VAL A 14 -30.67 2.00 -33.16
N ILE A 15 -30.41 3.31 -33.16
CA ILE A 15 -30.87 4.22 -32.11
C ILE A 15 -32.40 4.18 -32.16
N GLY A 16 -33.04 3.54 -31.18
CA GLY A 16 -34.48 3.57 -31.03
C GLY A 16 -35.00 5.01 -30.86
N PRO A 17 -36.31 5.26 -31.04
CA PRO A 17 -36.88 6.62 -30.92
C PRO A 17 -36.54 7.31 -29.59
N GLU A 18 -36.45 6.54 -28.50
CA GLU A 18 -36.06 7.03 -27.17
C GLU A 18 -34.61 7.54 -27.12
N GLY A 19 -33.69 6.90 -27.84
CA GLY A 19 -32.29 7.33 -27.92
C GLY A 19 -32.12 8.64 -28.69
N ALA A 20 -32.95 8.87 -29.71
CA ALA A 20 -32.95 10.13 -30.47
C ALA A 20 -33.50 11.29 -29.63
N GLU A 21 -34.57 11.07 -28.85
CA GLU A 21 -35.13 12.09 -27.96
C GLU A 21 -34.16 12.43 -26.80
N LEU A 22 -33.45 11.44 -26.26
CA LEU A 22 -32.39 11.67 -25.27
C LEU A 22 -31.25 12.53 -25.83
N ALA A 23 -30.81 12.26 -27.06
CA ALA A 23 -29.80 13.08 -27.74
C ALA A 23 -30.26 14.53 -27.95
N GLU A 24 -31.51 14.74 -28.39
CA GLU A 24 -32.07 16.08 -28.54
C GLU A 24 -32.13 16.84 -27.20
N LEU A 25 -32.49 16.16 -26.12
CA LEU A 25 -32.47 16.77 -24.78
C LEU A 25 -31.06 17.10 -24.33
N ALA A 26 -30.08 16.23 -24.60
CA ALA A 26 -28.67 16.48 -24.31
C ALA A 26 -28.16 17.73 -25.04
N ASP A 27 -28.45 17.88 -26.34
CA ASP A 27 -28.08 19.07 -27.12
C ASP A 27 -28.69 20.35 -26.56
N ARG A 28 -29.96 20.28 -26.11
CA ARG A 28 -30.65 21.43 -25.49
C ARG A 28 -30.08 21.77 -24.12
N ILE A 29 -29.67 20.78 -23.33
CA ILE A 29 -28.96 21.00 -22.05
C ILE A 29 -27.63 21.71 -22.31
N VAL A 30 -26.84 21.23 -23.28
CA VAL A 30 -25.57 21.85 -23.68
C VAL A 30 -25.78 23.29 -24.14
N ALA A 31 -26.77 23.54 -24.99
CA ALA A 31 -27.10 24.90 -25.46
C ALA A 31 -27.50 25.83 -24.30
N GLY A 32 -28.29 25.32 -23.35
CA GLY A 32 -28.67 26.08 -22.15
C GLY A 32 -27.48 26.41 -21.25
N LEU A 33 -26.57 25.46 -21.03
CA LEU A 33 -25.33 25.69 -20.27
C LEU A 33 -24.41 26.72 -20.93
N ARG A 34 -24.26 26.66 -22.27
CA ARG A 34 -23.49 27.66 -23.04
C ARG A 34 -24.07 29.07 -22.89
N ALA A 35 -25.40 29.21 -22.84
CA ALA A 35 -26.05 30.51 -22.65
C ALA A 35 -25.85 31.09 -21.23
N LEU A 36 -25.56 30.25 -20.24
CA LEU A 36 -25.29 30.64 -18.86
C LEU A 36 -23.80 30.91 -18.59
N ALA A 37 -22.91 30.49 -19.48
CA ALA A 37 -21.48 30.69 -19.33
C ALA A 37 -21.12 32.18 -19.44
N PRO A 38 -20.26 32.72 -18.54
CA PRO A 38 -19.76 34.08 -18.68
C PRO A 38 -19.01 34.29 -20.00
N PRO A 39 -19.02 35.50 -20.58
CA PRO A 39 -18.28 35.79 -21.81
C PRO A 39 -16.78 35.44 -21.69
N GLY A 40 -16.23 34.81 -22.73
CA GLY A 40 -14.81 34.39 -22.78
C GLY A 40 -14.52 33.07 -22.08
N ARG A 41 -15.53 32.43 -21.47
CA ARG A 41 -15.43 31.09 -20.89
C ARG A 41 -15.87 30.07 -21.93
N HIS A 42 -14.93 29.22 -22.34
CA HIS A 42 -15.14 28.27 -23.43
C HIS A 42 -15.15 26.82 -22.96
N ARG A 43 -14.52 26.54 -21.80
CA ARG A 43 -14.53 25.21 -21.19
C ARG A 43 -15.58 25.15 -20.08
N LEU A 44 -16.56 24.26 -20.25
CA LEU A 44 -17.66 24.07 -19.31
C LEU A 44 -17.64 22.65 -18.77
N GLU A 45 -17.85 22.52 -17.47
CA GLU A 45 -18.03 21.23 -16.81
C GLU A 45 -19.26 21.33 -15.90
N ALA A 46 -20.32 20.61 -16.26
CA ALA A 46 -21.55 20.55 -15.48
C ALA A 46 -21.87 19.12 -15.08
N SER A 47 -22.05 18.90 -13.78
CA SER A 47 -22.33 17.59 -13.22
C SER A 47 -23.61 17.65 -12.41
N PHE A 48 -24.64 16.99 -12.93
CA PHE A 48 -25.95 16.86 -12.31
C PHE A 48 -26.04 15.55 -11.57
N ALA A 49 -26.47 15.56 -10.31
CA ALA A 49 -26.79 14.37 -9.53
C ALA A 49 -28.28 14.38 -9.19
N MET A 50 -28.97 13.26 -9.35
CA MET A 50 -30.41 13.21 -9.14
C MET A 50 -30.91 11.84 -8.67
N THR A 51 -31.83 11.90 -7.71
CA THR A 51 -32.71 10.82 -7.27
C THR A 51 -34.16 11.32 -7.32
N VAL A 52 -35.13 10.47 -7.01
CA VAL A 52 -36.56 10.86 -6.90
C VAL A 52 -36.85 11.90 -5.81
N VAL A 53 -35.97 12.08 -4.82
CA VAL A 53 -36.18 13.02 -3.70
C VAL A 53 -35.11 14.10 -3.56
N SER A 54 -33.99 13.97 -4.28
CA SER A 54 -32.85 14.88 -4.17
C SER A 54 -32.29 15.22 -5.55
N GLU A 55 -31.91 16.48 -5.75
CA GLU A 55 -31.19 16.93 -6.93
C GLU A 55 -30.08 17.92 -6.55
N SER A 56 -28.98 17.91 -7.29
CA SER A 56 -27.84 18.79 -7.07
C SER A 56 -27.07 18.99 -8.37
N ALA A 57 -26.51 20.18 -8.58
CA ALA A 57 -25.69 20.49 -9.74
C ALA A 57 -24.43 21.26 -9.33
N LEU A 58 -23.30 20.83 -9.90
CA LEU A 58 -22.05 21.57 -9.91
C LEU A 58 -21.80 22.00 -11.36
N PHE A 59 -21.83 23.30 -11.63
CA PHE A 59 -21.51 23.85 -12.94
C PHE A 59 -20.34 24.81 -12.83
N LEU A 60 -19.23 24.47 -13.49
CA LEU A 60 -18.00 25.24 -13.56
C LEU A 60 -17.76 25.71 -15.00
N ALA A 61 -17.33 26.95 -15.16
CA ALA A 61 -16.92 27.54 -16.43
C ALA A 61 -15.52 28.14 -16.29
N ASP A 62 -14.60 27.80 -17.19
CA ASP A 62 -13.20 28.24 -17.16
C ASP A 62 -12.72 28.80 -18.51
N ASP A 63 -11.71 29.68 -18.44
CA ASP A 63 -10.93 30.22 -19.56
C ASP A 63 -9.49 29.67 -19.61
N GLY A 64 -9.13 28.78 -18.67
CA GLY A 64 -7.84 28.08 -18.63
C GLY A 64 -6.98 28.42 -17.41
N ASP A 65 -7.39 29.39 -16.60
CA ASP A 65 -6.64 29.84 -15.41
C ASP A 65 -7.42 29.63 -14.10
N HIS A 66 -8.73 29.91 -14.05
CA HIS A 66 -9.50 29.85 -12.80
C HIS A 66 -10.97 29.48 -13.03
N PRO A 67 -11.44 28.29 -12.62
CA PRO A 67 -12.84 27.90 -12.79
C PRO A 67 -13.78 28.77 -11.93
N VAL A 68 -14.87 29.23 -12.53
CA VAL A 68 -15.95 29.97 -11.85
C VAL A 68 -17.18 29.09 -11.73
N ARG A 69 -17.78 29.07 -10.54
CA ARG A 69 -19.03 28.35 -10.30
C ARG A 69 -20.23 29.16 -10.82
N CYS A 70 -21.01 28.56 -11.69
CA CYS A 70 -22.20 29.12 -12.30
C CYS A 70 -23.47 28.52 -11.68
N GLN A 71 -24.56 29.29 -11.68
CA GLN A 71 -25.88 28.79 -11.28
C GLN A 71 -26.58 28.19 -12.50
N VAL A 72 -27.23 27.04 -12.32
CA VAL A 72 -28.04 26.41 -13.36
C VAL A 72 -29.44 27.00 -13.33
N SER A 73 -30.01 27.33 -14.50
CA SER A 73 -31.36 27.87 -14.61
C SER A 73 -32.44 26.78 -14.46
N ASP A 74 -33.64 27.18 -14.05
CA ASP A 74 -34.79 26.27 -13.93
C ASP A 74 -35.14 25.61 -15.27
N GLU A 75 -34.92 26.31 -16.39
CA GLU A 75 -35.12 25.77 -17.74
C GLU A 75 -34.18 24.59 -18.04
N VAL A 76 -32.90 24.69 -17.65
CA VAL A 76 -31.94 23.59 -17.82
C VAL A 76 -32.27 22.44 -16.87
N TRP A 77 -32.66 22.74 -15.63
CA TRP A 77 -33.12 21.72 -14.69
C TRP A 77 -34.32 20.92 -15.22
N GLU A 78 -35.28 21.56 -15.85
CA GLU A 78 -36.44 20.87 -16.44
C GLU A 78 -36.03 19.91 -17.57
N LEU A 79 -35.06 20.32 -18.40
CA LEU A 79 -34.50 19.44 -19.43
C LEU A 79 -33.79 18.23 -18.81
N VAL A 80 -33.00 18.44 -17.76
CA VAL A 80 -32.28 17.37 -17.03
C VAL A 80 -33.27 16.39 -16.39
N ARG A 81 -34.33 16.88 -15.73
CA ARG A 81 -35.39 16.02 -15.15
C ARG A 81 -36.08 15.19 -16.22
N ARG A 82 -36.47 15.81 -17.34
CA ARG A 82 -37.10 15.11 -18.46
C ARG A 82 -36.17 14.05 -19.05
N HIS A 83 -34.89 14.38 -19.23
CA HIS A 83 -33.89 13.43 -19.70
C HIS A 83 -33.76 12.25 -18.74
N ARG A 84 -33.77 12.49 -17.41
CA ARG A 84 -33.71 11.39 -16.43
C ARG A 84 -34.94 10.49 -16.51
N ILE A 85 -36.13 11.07 -16.58
CA ILE A 85 -37.40 10.33 -16.67
C ILE A 85 -37.40 9.44 -17.92
N LEU A 86 -36.99 9.96 -19.07
CA LEU A 86 -36.86 9.16 -20.29
C LEU A 86 -35.79 8.08 -20.16
N SER A 87 -34.66 8.37 -19.51
CA SER A 87 -33.62 7.35 -19.31
C SER A 87 -34.07 6.18 -18.43
N ALA A 88 -35.13 6.35 -17.63
CA ALA A 88 -35.69 5.29 -16.80
C ALA A 88 -36.40 4.18 -17.60
N SER A 89 -36.78 4.42 -18.88
CA SER A 89 -37.32 3.37 -19.76
C SER A 89 -36.25 2.48 -20.37
N LEU A 90 -34.97 2.87 -20.28
CA LEU A 90 -33.85 2.06 -20.75
C LEU A 90 -33.64 0.85 -19.84
N GLU A 91 -33.04 -0.22 -20.39
CA GLU A 91 -32.82 -1.50 -19.69
C GLU A 91 -32.06 -1.34 -18.36
N ASP A 92 -31.08 -0.43 -18.32
CA ASP A 92 -30.24 -0.19 -17.15
C ASP A 92 -30.82 0.81 -16.14
N GLY A 93 -32.03 1.31 -16.38
CA GLY A 93 -32.70 2.31 -15.55
C GLY A 93 -32.08 3.70 -15.64
N PRO A 94 -32.60 4.65 -14.82
CA PRO A 94 -32.16 6.03 -14.85
C PRO A 94 -30.71 6.17 -14.38
N TRP A 95 -30.04 7.21 -14.85
CA TRP A 95 -28.73 7.56 -14.33
C TRP A 95 -28.83 8.23 -12.95
N TRP A 96 -27.73 8.16 -12.20
CA TRP A 96 -27.56 8.89 -10.93
C TRP A 96 -26.85 10.21 -11.14
N ARG A 97 -25.92 10.26 -12.11
CA ARG A 97 -25.33 11.51 -12.60
C ARG A 97 -25.39 11.65 -14.11
N LEU A 98 -25.53 12.90 -14.55
CA LEU A 98 -25.33 13.33 -15.93
C LEU A 98 -24.23 14.38 -15.93
N ILE A 99 -23.16 14.10 -16.67
CA ILE A 99 -21.94 14.90 -16.73
C ILE A 99 -21.84 15.48 -18.13
N VAL A 100 -21.65 16.78 -18.22
CA VAL A 100 -21.52 17.51 -19.47
C VAL A 100 -20.15 18.17 -19.49
N HIS A 101 -19.34 17.79 -20.48
CA HIS A 101 -18.08 18.44 -20.79
C HIS A 101 -18.25 19.19 -22.11
N VAL A 102 -17.99 20.49 -22.09
CA VAL A 102 -17.98 21.31 -23.31
C VAL A 102 -16.61 21.95 -23.42
N ASP A 103 -16.01 21.81 -24.58
CA ASP A 103 -14.82 22.57 -24.98
C ASP A 103 -15.14 23.44 -26.21
N SER A 104 -14.15 24.13 -26.77
CA SER A 104 -14.32 25.07 -27.89
C SER A 104 -15.08 24.49 -29.08
N ASP A 105 -14.88 23.21 -29.38
CA ASP A 105 -15.36 22.58 -30.62
C ASP A 105 -16.22 21.33 -30.40
N ASP A 106 -16.31 20.83 -29.17
CA ASP A 106 -16.99 19.57 -28.86
C ASP A 106 -17.82 19.66 -27.56
N ALA A 107 -18.84 18.82 -27.49
CA ALA A 107 -19.65 18.64 -26.29
C ALA A 107 -19.91 17.15 -26.08
N GLU A 108 -19.48 16.66 -24.92
CA GLU A 108 -19.70 15.29 -24.49
C GLU A 108 -20.72 15.27 -23.34
N VAL A 109 -21.71 14.39 -23.43
CA VAL A 109 -22.66 14.11 -22.36
C VAL A 109 -22.52 12.66 -21.94
N VAL A 110 -22.08 12.46 -20.71
CA VAL A 110 -21.82 11.14 -20.11
C VAL A 110 -22.85 10.89 -19.02
N ILE A 111 -23.44 9.70 -19.03
CA ILE A 111 -24.32 9.24 -17.95
C ILE A 111 -23.54 8.31 -17.03
N ASP A 112 -23.71 8.48 -15.73
CA ASP A 112 -23.06 7.68 -14.71
C ASP A 112 -24.11 7.07 -13.76
N ARG A 113 -24.00 5.75 -13.61
CA ARG A 113 -24.88 4.93 -12.77
C ARG A 113 -24.24 4.55 -11.43
N GLY A 114 -23.23 5.30 -11.01
CA GLY A 114 -22.44 5.03 -9.81
C GLY A 114 -21.27 4.10 -10.10
N ALA A 115 -20.66 4.21 -11.28
CA ALA A 115 -19.44 3.47 -11.60
C ALA A 115 -18.29 3.86 -10.65
N GLU A 116 -18.28 5.12 -10.19
CA GLU A 116 -17.34 5.66 -9.22
C GLU A 116 -18.08 6.32 -8.03
N PRO A 117 -17.47 6.39 -6.83
CA PRO A 117 -18.03 7.11 -5.70
C PRO A 117 -18.31 8.57 -6.00
N PHE A 118 -19.50 9.04 -5.65
CA PHE A 118 -19.85 10.46 -5.78
C PHE A 118 -19.11 11.31 -4.75
N SER A 119 -18.76 12.54 -5.11
CA SER A 119 -18.01 13.45 -4.26
C SER A 119 -18.85 14.65 -3.81
N GLY A 120 -18.54 15.18 -2.62
CA GLY A 120 -19.08 16.44 -2.12
C GLY A 120 -20.61 16.53 -2.20
N GLU A 121 -21.10 17.60 -2.83
CA GLU A 121 -22.53 17.90 -2.98
C GLU A 121 -23.29 16.96 -3.94
N GLN A 122 -22.60 16.00 -4.56
CA GLN A 122 -23.21 14.99 -5.43
C GLN A 122 -23.50 13.66 -4.71
N LEU A 123 -22.92 13.45 -3.52
CA LEU A 123 -23.22 12.29 -2.69
C LEU A 123 -24.38 12.62 -1.75
N PHE A 124 -25.55 12.09 -2.05
CA PHE A 124 -26.74 12.28 -1.22
C PHE A 124 -26.74 11.38 0.01
N ALA A 125 -27.69 11.60 0.91
CA ALA A 125 -27.92 10.68 2.02
C ALA A 125 -28.39 9.30 1.51
N PRO A 126 -28.03 8.18 2.18
CA PRO A 126 -28.47 6.83 1.81
C PRO A 126 -29.96 6.68 1.49
N GLN A 127 -30.82 7.38 2.23
CA GLN A 127 -32.27 7.33 2.08
C GLN A 127 -32.74 7.84 0.71
N ALA A 128 -32.02 8.80 0.12
CA ALA A 128 -32.34 9.32 -1.20
C ALA A 128 -32.12 8.27 -2.30
N TYR A 129 -31.10 7.43 -2.14
CA TYR A 129 -30.81 6.34 -3.06
C TYR A 129 -31.80 5.17 -2.86
N LEU A 130 -32.15 4.86 -1.61
CA LEU A 130 -33.14 3.82 -1.31
C LEU A 130 -34.52 4.17 -1.89
N ALA A 131 -34.98 5.42 -1.72
CA ALA A 131 -36.23 5.89 -2.31
C ALA A 131 -36.24 5.79 -3.84
N ASP A 132 -35.10 6.08 -4.48
CA ASP A 132 -34.99 5.93 -5.94
C ASP A 132 -35.06 4.48 -6.36
N LEU A 133 -34.40 3.56 -5.64
CA LEU A 133 -34.43 2.13 -5.94
C LEU A 133 -35.80 1.51 -5.72
N GLU A 134 -36.64 2.09 -4.87
CA GLU A 134 -38.05 1.70 -4.71
C GLU A 134 -38.88 2.07 -5.94
N GLN A 135 -38.61 3.23 -6.56
CA GLN A 135 -39.33 3.70 -7.75
C GLN A 135 -38.75 3.15 -9.06
N TYR A 136 -37.43 3.05 -9.14
CA TYR A 136 -36.64 2.60 -10.29
C TYR A 136 -35.68 1.48 -9.85
N PRO A 137 -36.15 0.23 -9.77
CA PRO A 137 -35.29 -0.88 -9.36
C PRO A 137 -34.13 -1.09 -10.34
N HIS A 138 -32.90 -0.99 -9.84
CA HIS A 138 -31.71 -1.37 -10.61
C HIS A 138 -31.44 -2.86 -10.47
N ARG A 139 -31.16 -3.52 -11.61
CA ARG A 139 -30.82 -4.96 -11.65
C ARG A 139 -29.56 -5.30 -10.87
N ARG A 140 -28.57 -4.40 -10.90
CA ARG A 140 -27.28 -4.55 -10.23
C ARG A 140 -26.78 -3.20 -9.76
N LEU A 141 -26.24 -3.15 -8.55
CA LEU A 141 -25.55 -2.01 -7.98
C LEU A 141 -24.04 -2.27 -7.91
N HIS A 142 -23.26 -1.20 -8.10
CA HIS A 142 -21.85 -1.20 -7.77
C HIS A 142 -21.66 -1.43 -6.25
N ALA A 143 -20.60 -2.15 -5.88
CA ALA A 143 -20.40 -2.59 -4.49
C ALA A 143 -20.36 -1.42 -3.51
N TRP A 144 -19.69 -0.32 -3.87
CA TRP A 144 -19.59 0.86 -3.02
C TRP A 144 -20.96 1.50 -2.74
N LEU A 145 -21.83 1.59 -3.74
CA LEU A 145 -23.14 2.21 -3.59
C LEU A 145 -24.04 1.30 -2.76
N ALA A 146 -24.02 0.00 -3.01
CA ALA A 146 -24.77 -0.98 -2.24
C ALA A 146 -24.34 -1.00 -0.76
N ALA A 147 -23.03 -0.94 -0.49
CA ALA A 147 -22.49 -0.85 0.85
C ALA A 147 -22.85 0.49 1.52
N TYR A 148 -22.75 1.61 0.79
CA TYR A 148 -23.08 2.95 1.29
C TYR A 148 -24.55 3.09 1.72
N ILE A 149 -25.48 2.49 0.96
CA ILE A 149 -26.91 2.50 1.30
C ILE A 149 -27.28 1.46 2.37
N GLY A 150 -26.31 0.70 2.88
CA GLY A 150 -26.51 -0.28 3.94
C GLY A 150 -27.22 -1.56 3.49
N ARG A 151 -27.07 -1.96 2.21
CA ARG A 151 -27.43 -3.35 1.84
C ARG A 151 -26.41 -4.29 2.46
N GLY A 152 -26.83 -5.49 2.89
CA GLY A 152 -25.94 -6.52 3.44
C GLY A 152 -25.65 -6.41 4.94
N GLU A 153 -24.89 -7.37 5.46
CA GLU A 153 -24.48 -7.39 6.87
C GLU A 153 -23.35 -6.39 7.15
N PRO A 154 -23.36 -5.68 8.30
CA PRO A 154 -22.24 -4.84 8.70
C PRO A 154 -20.96 -5.66 8.83
N GLN A 155 -19.89 -5.19 8.19
CA GLN A 155 -18.58 -5.82 8.31
C GLN A 155 -17.83 -5.41 9.59
N SER A 156 -18.29 -4.37 10.30
CA SER A 156 -17.67 -3.92 11.55
C SER A 156 -17.58 -5.05 12.57
N ARG A 157 -16.37 -5.18 13.13
CA ARG A 157 -15.98 -6.17 14.12
C ARG A 157 -15.37 -5.45 15.32
N SER A 158 -16.23 -4.77 16.09
CA SER A 158 -15.80 -4.16 17.35
C SER A 158 -15.12 -5.19 18.27
N PRO A 159 -14.25 -4.80 19.22
CA PRO A 159 -13.58 -5.74 20.12
C PRO A 159 -14.55 -6.67 20.88
N ARG A 160 -15.74 -6.16 21.24
CA ARG A 160 -16.80 -6.97 21.86
C ARG A 160 -17.35 -8.02 20.90
N ALA A 161 -17.62 -7.62 19.65
CA ALA A 161 -18.09 -8.52 18.61
C ALA A 161 -17.03 -9.57 18.26
N ALA A 162 -15.76 -9.20 18.17
CA ALA A 162 -14.65 -10.12 17.95
C ALA A 162 -14.58 -11.20 19.04
N ALA A 163 -14.65 -10.81 20.32
CA ALA A 163 -14.64 -11.76 21.43
C ALA A 163 -15.87 -12.69 21.43
N ALA A 164 -17.03 -12.20 21.02
CA ALA A 164 -18.23 -13.02 20.88
C ALA A 164 -18.11 -14.01 19.71
N ALA A 165 -17.61 -13.55 18.57
CA ALA A 165 -17.37 -14.37 17.38
C ALA A 165 -16.38 -15.51 17.67
N VAL A 166 -15.28 -15.25 18.40
CA VAL A 166 -14.33 -16.31 18.81
C VAL A 166 -15.03 -17.43 19.59
N ARG A 167 -15.90 -17.08 20.55
CA ARG A 167 -16.65 -18.10 21.31
C ARG A 167 -17.62 -18.88 20.42
N ALA A 168 -18.28 -18.18 19.48
CA ALA A 168 -19.19 -18.81 18.53
C ALA A 168 -18.44 -19.78 17.59
N ASP A 169 -17.32 -19.34 17.02
CA ASP A 169 -16.46 -20.14 16.14
C ASP A 169 -15.92 -21.37 16.87
N GLN A 170 -15.46 -21.22 18.11
CA GLN A 170 -15.04 -22.34 18.95
C GLN A 170 -16.17 -23.34 19.18
N SER A 171 -17.38 -22.87 19.48
CA SER A 171 -18.54 -23.75 19.69
C SER A 171 -18.99 -24.46 18.40
N ALA A 172 -18.77 -23.83 17.25
CA ALA A 172 -19.12 -24.34 15.93
C ALA A 172 -17.97 -25.13 15.26
N GLY A 173 -16.79 -25.23 15.90
CA GLY A 173 -15.62 -25.88 15.32
C GLY A 173 -15.02 -25.14 14.11
N VAL A 174 -15.34 -23.87 13.91
CA VAL A 174 -14.78 -23.04 12.84
C VAL A 174 -13.33 -22.71 13.18
N GLN A 175 -12.42 -22.99 12.24
CA GLN A 175 -10.99 -22.74 12.38
C GLN A 175 -10.52 -21.84 11.23
N ALA A 176 -9.45 -21.09 11.51
CA ALA A 176 -8.76 -20.31 10.49
C ALA A 176 -8.03 -21.23 9.50
N GLU A 177 -7.95 -20.80 8.24
CA GLU A 177 -7.16 -21.49 7.23
C GLU A 177 -5.72 -20.96 7.25
N PRO A 178 -4.69 -21.82 7.42
CA PRO A 178 -3.30 -21.41 7.30
C PRO A 178 -2.95 -21.13 5.83
N VAL A 179 -2.28 -20.00 5.60
CA VAL A 179 -1.91 -19.53 4.26
C VAL A 179 -0.49 -19.97 3.95
N THR A 180 -0.32 -20.86 2.96
CA THR A 180 0.99 -21.42 2.61
C THR A 180 1.38 -21.05 1.19
N GLY A 181 2.57 -20.47 1.01
CA GLY A 181 3.13 -20.14 -0.31
C GLY A 181 2.49 -18.95 -1.03
N GLU A 182 1.45 -18.30 -0.47
CA GLU A 182 0.79 -17.14 -1.09
C GLU A 182 1.41 -15.80 -0.68
N LEU A 183 1.95 -15.72 0.55
CA LEU A 183 2.59 -14.53 1.11
C LEU A 183 3.98 -14.87 1.65
N PRO A 184 4.95 -13.97 1.52
CA PRO A 184 6.20 -14.08 2.28
C PRO A 184 5.94 -13.96 3.79
N ASP A 185 6.95 -14.30 4.60
CA ASP A 185 6.91 -14.03 6.04
C ASP A 185 6.73 -12.53 6.33
N LEU A 186 6.30 -12.21 7.56
CA LEU A 186 5.95 -10.84 7.95
C LEU A 186 7.12 -9.85 7.77
N ALA A 187 8.33 -10.22 8.18
CA ALA A 187 9.50 -9.35 8.09
C ALA A 187 9.87 -9.06 6.63
N THR A 188 9.84 -10.08 5.79
CA THR A 188 10.07 -10.01 4.34
C THR A 188 9.02 -9.14 3.66
N LEU A 189 7.74 -9.33 4.00
CA LEU A 189 6.64 -8.53 3.47
C LEU A 189 6.79 -7.05 3.84
N TRP A 190 7.09 -6.77 5.11
CA TRP A 190 7.31 -5.43 5.62
C TRP A 190 8.49 -4.72 4.95
N ALA A 191 9.62 -5.42 4.81
CA ALA A 191 10.81 -4.89 4.16
C ALA A 191 10.57 -4.52 2.69
N ARG A 192 9.86 -5.36 1.95
CA ARG A 192 9.52 -5.07 0.54
C ARG A 192 8.53 -3.92 0.43
N TRP A 193 7.57 -3.82 1.34
CA TRP A 193 6.66 -2.69 1.40
C TRP A 193 7.41 -1.37 1.62
N ALA A 194 8.36 -1.37 2.58
CA ALA A 194 9.19 -0.21 2.87
C ALA A 194 10.09 0.19 1.69
N ALA A 195 10.68 -0.79 0.98
CA ALA A 195 11.47 -0.52 -0.21
C ALA A 195 10.66 0.15 -1.34
N LEU A 196 9.42 -0.33 -1.56
CA LEU A 196 8.51 0.29 -2.52
C LEU A 196 8.09 1.69 -2.06
N ALA A 197 7.74 1.86 -0.79
CA ALA A 197 7.36 3.17 -0.24
C ALA A 197 8.50 4.18 -0.40
N ALA A 198 9.74 3.78 -0.09
CA ALA A 198 10.93 4.60 -0.23
C ALA A 198 11.16 5.05 -1.68
N ALA A 199 10.99 4.15 -2.66
CA ALA A 199 11.14 4.49 -4.07
C ALA A 199 10.08 5.50 -4.55
N PHE A 200 8.81 5.33 -4.17
CA PHE A 200 7.75 6.27 -4.53
C PHE A 200 7.95 7.65 -3.88
N VAL A 201 8.42 7.69 -2.64
CA VAL A 201 8.74 8.95 -1.95
C VAL A 201 9.94 9.63 -2.60
N ALA A 202 11.01 8.89 -2.91
CA ALA A 202 12.17 9.40 -3.64
C ALA A 202 11.77 10.05 -4.98
N ALA A 203 10.86 9.42 -5.73
CA ALA A 203 10.34 9.95 -6.99
C ALA A 203 9.41 11.17 -6.84
N GLY A 204 9.14 11.63 -5.61
CA GLY A 204 8.19 12.72 -5.34
C GLY A 204 6.74 12.36 -5.66
N SER A 205 6.41 11.07 -5.77
CA SER A 205 5.05 10.64 -6.08
C SER A 205 4.14 10.90 -4.89
N GLU A 206 3.04 11.64 -5.07
CA GLU A 206 2.02 11.82 -4.03
C GLU A 206 1.21 10.54 -3.76
N ARG A 207 1.30 9.55 -4.65
CA ARG A 207 0.56 8.28 -4.59
C ARG A 207 1.50 7.10 -4.32
N GLY A 208 0.93 5.91 -4.17
CA GLY A 208 1.67 4.67 -3.96
C GLY A 208 1.81 4.27 -2.48
N PRO A 209 2.63 3.23 -2.20
CA PRO A 209 2.78 2.70 -0.85
C PRO A 209 3.45 3.70 0.09
N ARG A 210 3.08 3.64 1.37
CA ARG A 210 3.64 4.44 2.47
C ARG A 210 3.86 3.58 3.70
N ILE A 211 4.88 3.95 4.46
CA ILE A 211 5.15 3.48 5.82
C ILE A 211 4.82 4.62 6.79
N GLY A 212 4.01 4.30 7.78
CA GLY A 212 3.84 5.05 9.02
C GLY A 212 4.27 4.19 10.22
N PRO A 213 4.20 4.73 11.45
CA PRO A 213 4.53 3.98 12.67
C PRO A 213 3.68 2.71 12.77
N SER A 214 4.33 1.53 12.62
CA SER A 214 3.69 0.22 12.66
C SER A 214 2.59 -0.02 11.63
N VAL A 215 2.53 0.77 10.54
CA VAL A 215 1.50 0.64 9.52
C VAL A 215 2.04 0.84 8.11
N GLY A 216 1.71 -0.05 7.20
CA GLY A 216 1.92 0.08 5.76
C GLY A 216 0.58 0.38 5.09
N ILE A 217 0.52 1.42 4.27
CA ILE A 217 -0.70 1.82 3.56
C ILE A 217 -0.42 1.81 2.06
N PHE A 218 -1.35 1.28 1.28
CA PHE A 218 -1.29 1.30 -0.17
C PHE A 218 -2.69 1.51 -0.71
N GLU A 219 -2.84 2.48 -1.60
CA GLU A 219 -4.03 2.66 -2.42
C GLU A 219 -3.61 2.80 -3.88
N SER A 220 -4.24 1.99 -4.73
CA SER A 220 -4.08 2.03 -6.18
C SER A 220 -4.90 3.17 -6.77
N SER A 221 -4.64 3.48 -8.05
CA SER A 221 -5.43 4.45 -8.81
C SER A 221 -6.87 4.00 -9.09
N ARG A 222 -7.21 2.73 -8.85
CA ARG A 222 -8.54 2.14 -9.11
C ARG A 222 -9.26 1.77 -7.82
N HIS A 223 -9.12 2.60 -6.77
CA HIS A 223 -9.80 2.45 -5.49
C HIS A 223 -9.58 1.14 -4.72
N SER A 224 -8.72 0.25 -5.23
CA SER A 224 -8.27 -0.96 -4.55
C SER A 224 -7.09 -0.62 -3.66
N GLY A 225 -7.00 -1.25 -2.49
CA GLY A 225 -5.85 -1.06 -1.62
C GLY A 225 -5.96 -1.80 -0.30
N SER A 226 -4.93 -1.63 0.50
CA SER A 226 -4.74 -2.40 1.72
C SER A 226 -3.92 -1.67 2.76
N THR A 227 -4.08 -2.17 3.98
CA THR A 227 -3.33 -1.76 5.15
C THR A 227 -2.70 -2.99 5.78
N LEU A 228 -1.40 -2.91 6.04
CA LEU A 228 -0.68 -3.84 6.91
C LEU A 228 -0.46 -3.15 8.26
N THR A 229 -1.04 -3.69 9.32
CA THR A 229 -0.87 -3.18 10.69
C THR A 229 0.00 -4.14 11.47
N LEU A 230 1.16 -3.68 11.95
CA LEU A 230 2.02 -4.43 12.87
C LEU A 230 1.55 -4.25 14.31
N LEU A 231 1.57 -5.34 15.08
CA LEU A 231 1.12 -5.38 16.47
C LEU A 231 2.18 -6.00 17.37
N PRO A 232 2.20 -5.66 18.68
CA PRO A 232 3.10 -6.28 19.63
C PRO A 232 2.95 -7.81 19.68
N GLY A 233 4.07 -8.50 19.89
CA GLY A 233 4.10 -9.95 20.10
C GLY A 233 4.07 -10.75 18.80
N ASP A 234 4.79 -10.30 17.77
CA ASP A 234 4.87 -10.95 16.45
C ASP A 234 3.48 -11.20 15.82
N ARG A 235 2.69 -10.12 15.75
CA ARG A 235 1.35 -10.14 15.19
C ARG A 235 1.22 -9.08 14.13
N ALA A 236 0.41 -9.36 13.11
CA ALA A 236 0.04 -8.35 12.13
C ALA A 236 -1.32 -8.65 11.51
N VAL A 237 -1.91 -7.64 10.89
CA VAL A 237 -3.10 -7.81 10.06
C VAL A 237 -2.85 -7.14 8.71
N LEU A 238 -3.01 -7.91 7.63
CA LEU A 238 -3.08 -7.40 6.27
C LEU A 238 -4.54 -7.47 5.81
N SER A 239 -5.16 -6.32 5.64
CA SER A 239 -6.58 -6.25 5.27
C SER A 239 -6.83 -5.14 4.26
N GLY A 240 -7.86 -5.29 3.44
CA GLY A 240 -8.10 -4.36 2.34
C GLY A 240 -9.31 -4.70 1.50
N GLY A 241 -9.43 -3.99 0.38
CA GLY A 241 -10.52 -4.13 -0.56
C GLY A 241 -10.00 -4.09 -1.99
N VAL A 242 -10.42 -5.07 -2.80
CA VAL A 242 -10.36 -4.99 -4.25
C VAL A 242 -11.62 -4.28 -4.73
N TRP A 243 -11.44 -3.29 -5.60
CA TRP A 243 -12.56 -2.58 -6.22
C TRP A 243 -13.43 -3.55 -7.01
N ASP A 244 -14.74 -3.50 -6.78
CA ASP A 244 -15.72 -4.45 -7.33
C ASP A 244 -15.34 -5.93 -7.14
N ALA A 245 -14.78 -6.28 -5.96
CA ALA A 245 -14.47 -7.66 -5.60
C ALA A 245 -15.67 -8.59 -5.86
N PRO A 246 -15.52 -9.67 -6.67
CA PRO A 246 -16.66 -10.48 -7.11
C PRO A 246 -17.54 -11.01 -5.97
N ALA A 247 -16.93 -11.43 -4.86
CA ALA A 247 -17.65 -11.91 -3.68
C ALA A 247 -18.53 -10.84 -3.03
N LEU A 248 -18.04 -9.59 -2.93
CA LEU A 248 -18.82 -8.48 -2.39
C LEU A 248 -19.93 -8.06 -3.35
N VAL A 249 -19.64 -7.99 -4.64
CA VAL A 249 -20.67 -7.62 -5.62
C VAL A 249 -21.79 -8.66 -5.63
N ALA A 250 -21.47 -9.96 -5.57
CA ALA A 250 -22.47 -11.02 -5.47
C ALA A 250 -23.29 -10.91 -4.17
N ALA A 251 -22.64 -10.72 -3.02
CA ALA A 251 -23.31 -10.59 -1.73
C ALA A 251 -24.27 -9.39 -1.69
N TYR A 252 -23.80 -8.22 -2.12
CA TYR A 252 -24.59 -6.99 -2.12
C TYR A 252 -25.76 -6.97 -3.11
N ASN A 253 -25.67 -7.77 -4.18
CA ASN A 253 -26.73 -7.92 -5.16
C ASN A 253 -27.63 -9.14 -4.91
N GLY A 254 -27.45 -9.86 -3.79
CA GLY A 254 -28.29 -11.00 -3.41
C GLY A 254 -28.01 -12.28 -4.21
N GLU A 255 -26.87 -12.33 -4.91
CA GLU A 255 -26.41 -13.48 -5.71
C GLU A 255 -25.49 -14.42 -4.89
N GLY A 256 -25.16 -14.06 -3.64
CA GLY A 256 -24.30 -14.84 -2.76
C GLY A 256 -24.40 -14.42 -1.29
N ALA A 257 -23.73 -15.18 -0.40
CA ALA A 257 -23.60 -14.81 1.00
C ALA A 257 -22.45 -13.82 1.20
N MET A 258 -22.54 -12.98 2.23
CA MET A 258 -21.41 -12.13 2.66
C MET A 258 -20.25 -13.03 3.11
N PRO A 259 -19.01 -12.85 2.61
CA PRO A 259 -17.88 -13.69 2.99
C PRO A 259 -17.56 -13.53 4.48
N ARG A 260 -17.35 -14.65 5.18
CA ARG A 260 -16.93 -14.66 6.58
C ARG A 260 -15.41 -14.42 6.68
N LEU A 261 -14.99 -13.21 6.33
CA LEU A 261 -13.56 -12.80 6.30
C LEU A 261 -12.82 -13.05 7.61
N PHE A 262 -13.55 -13.05 8.73
CA PHE A 262 -13.01 -13.21 10.08
C PHE A 262 -13.32 -14.56 10.72
N ALA A 263 -13.75 -15.56 9.94
CA ALA A 263 -13.98 -16.92 10.43
C ALA A 263 -12.69 -17.48 11.06
N GLY A 264 -12.76 -17.89 12.32
CA GLY A 264 -11.62 -18.41 13.06
C GLY A 264 -10.59 -17.34 13.49
N ALA A 265 -10.86 -16.05 13.23
CA ALA A 265 -9.93 -14.98 13.59
C ALA A 265 -9.89 -14.74 15.11
N PRO A 266 -8.69 -14.52 15.69
CA PRO A 266 -8.56 -14.26 17.12
C PRO A 266 -9.20 -12.92 17.52
N ALA A 267 -9.49 -12.75 18.81
CA ALA A 267 -10.25 -11.60 19.32
C ALA A 267 -9.54 -10.24 19.12
N TRP A 268 -8.22 -10.25 18.90
CA TRP A 268 -7.43 -9.06 18.62
C TRP A 268 -7.51 -8.61 17.15
N VAL A 269 -8.02 -9.45 16.25
CA VAL A 269 -8.42 -9.04 14.89
C VAL A 269 -9.80 -8.38 14.99
N ALA A 270 -9.78 -7.05 15.12
CA ALA A 270 -10.93 -6.20 15.37
C ALA A 270 -10.74 -4.82 14.71
N ASP A 271 -11.80 -4.01 14.62
CA ASP A 271 -11.82 -2.73 13.89
C ASP A 271 -10.56 -1.84 14.02
N PRO A 272 -9.97 -1.63 15.22
CA PRO A 272 -8.82 -0.71 15.36
C PRO A 272 -7.55 -1.12 14.61
N VAL A 273 -7.43 -2.39 14.20
CA VAL A 273 -6.24 -2.91 13.49
C VAL A 273 -6.53 -3.25 12.03
N LEU A 274 -7.78 -3.07 11.59
CA LEU A 274 -8.25 -3.38 10.25
C LEU A 274 -8.17 -2.15 9.34
N ASN A 275 -8.16 -2.41 8.04
CA ASN A 275 -8.30 -1.38 7.04
C ASN A 275 -9.67 -0.68 7.21
N PRO A 276 -9.75 0.66 7.10
CA PRO A 276 -10.97 1.44 7.32
C PRO A 276 -12.18 1.01 6.48
N ARG A 277 -11.96 0.31 5.36
CA ARG A 277 -13.03 -0.27 4.52
C ARG A 277 -13.97 -1.20 5.29
N VAL A 278 -13.55 -1.75 6.43
CA VAL A 278 -14.43 -2.53 7.33
C VAL A 278 -15.64 -1.71 7.79
N LEU A 279 -15.50 -0.39 7.96
CA LEU A 279 -16.57 0.50 8.39
C LEU A 279 -17.51 0.89 7.27
N THR A 280 -17.05 0.82 6.02
CA THR A 280 -17.83 1.17 4.83
C THR A 280 -18.39 -0.05 4.09
N GLY A 281 -18.20 -1.26 4.62
CA GLY A 281 -18.61 -2.50 3.95
C GLY A 281 -17.75 -2.87 2.73
N MET A 282 -16.61 -2.22 2.53
CA MET A 282 -15.78 -2.43 1.34
C MET A 282 -14.57 -3.34 1.60
N LEU A 283 -14.53 -4.02 2.75
CA LEU A 283 -13.46 -4.97 3.05
C LEU A 283 -13.73 -6.24 2.26
N SER A 284 -12.79 -6.66 1.41
CA SER A 284 -12.91 -7.88 0.61
C SER A 284 -11.94 -8.97 1.04
N PHE A 285 -10.92 -8.65 1.84
CA PHE A 285 -10.01 -9.62 2.42
C PHE A 285 -9.43 -9.18 3.77
N CYS A 286 -9.11 -10.18 4.59
CA CYS A 286 -8.40 -10.07 5.84
C CYS A 286 -7.49 -11.29 6.03
N TYR A 287 -6.22 -11.01 6.25
CA TYR A 287 -5.16 -11.96 6.58
C TYR A 287 -4.53 -11.53 7.89
N TRP A 288 -4.18 -12.45 8.76
CA TRP A 288 -3.49 -12.13 10.02
C TRP A 288 -2.30 -13.03 10.22
N TRP A 289 -1.23 -12.44 10.73
CA TRP A 289 -0.02 -13.13 11.13
C TRP A 289 -0.09 -13.41 12.62
N ASP A 290 0.15 -14.65 13.00
CA ASP A 290 0.31 -15.07 14.38
C ASP A 290 1.36 -16.18 14.44
N GLN A 291 2.33 -16.04 15.34
CA GLN A 291 3.33 -17.07 15.65
C GLN A 291 4.07 -17.63 14.41
N GLY A 292 4.58 -16.76 13.54
CA GLY A 292 5.35 -17.21 12.39
C GLY A 292 4.54 -17.64 11.16
N GLN A 293 3.21 -17.47 11.17
CA GLN A 293 2.34 -18.01 10.13
C GLN A 293 1.20 -17.04 9.78
N TRP A 294 0.88 -16.95 8.49
CA TRP A 294 -0.31 -16.25 7.99
C TRP A 294 -1.54 -17.14 8.06
N TYR A 295 -2.67 -16.54 8.38
CA TYR A 295 -3.99 -17.16 8.44
C TYR A 295 -5.04 -16.29 7.74
N ARG A 296 -6.13 -16.93 7.30
CA ARG A 296 -7.32 -16.26 6.77
C ARG A 296 -8.61 -16.95 7.21
N GLY A 297 -9.71 -16.20 7.16
CA GLY A 297 -11.06 -16.77 7.16
C GLY A 297 -11.46 -17.12 5.74
N GLU A 298 -12.64 -16.70 5.31
CA GLU A 298 -13.10 -16.89 3.91
C GLU A 298 -12.57 -15.81 2.94
N SER A 299 -11.42 -15.20 3.24
CA SER A 299 -10.78 -14.26 2.33
C SER A 299 -10.36 -14.99 1.04
N ALA A 300 -10.58 -14.36 -0.12
CA ALA A 300 -10.11 -14.91 -1.39
C ALA A 300 -8.58 -15.05 -1.43
N PRO A 301 -8.02 -16.01 -2.20
CA PRO A 301 -6.58 -16.18 -2.36
C PRO A 301 -5.85 -14.90 -2.74
N MET A 302 -4.58 -14.81 -2.36
CA MET A 302 -3.81 -13.58 -2.52
C MET A 302 -3.66 -13.15 -3.98
N THR A 303 -3.73 -14.10 -4.92
CA THR A 303 -3.74 -13.84 -6.37
C THR A 303 -4.94 -13.00 -6.81
N GLU A 304 -6.09 -13.15 -6.17
CA GLU A 304 -7.29 -12.35 -6.43
C GLU A 304 -7.23 -10.99 -5.74
N CYS A 305 -6.39 -10.85 -4.71
CA CYS A 305 -6.17 -9.61 -3.97
C CYS A 305 -5.09 -8.71 -4.61
N ALA A 306 -4.44 -9.16 -5.69
CA ALA A 306 -3.30 -8.49 -6.31
C ALA A 306 -3.52 -7.00 -6.65
N PRO A 307 -4.70 -6.54 -7.15
CA PRO A 307 -4.93 -5.12 -7.42
C PRO A 307 -4.85 -4.22 -6.18
N ALA A 308 -5.05 -4.79 -4.99
CA ALA A 308 -5.08 -4.08 -3.72
C ALA A 308 -3.73 -4.08 -2.98
N LEU A 309 -2.66 -4.59 -3.61
CA LEU A 309 -1.37 -4.77 -2.96
C LEU A 309 -0.22 -4.18 -3.77
N PRO A 310 0.78 -3.60 -3.09
CA PRO A 310 2.04 -3.25 -3.73
C PRO A 310 2.79 -4.54 -4.14
N ALA A 311 3.77 -4.44 -5.03
CA ALA A 311 4.51 -5.59 -5.59
C ALA A 311 5.46 -6.29 -4.59
N VAL A 312 4.91 -6.86 -3.52
CA VAL A 312 5.68 -7.40 -2.37
C VAL A 312 5.88 -8.92 -2.41
N TRP A 313 5.29 -9.62 -3.39
CA TRP A 313 5.31 -11.08 -3.47
C TRP A 313 6.70 -11.70 -3.63
N THR A 314 7.55 -11.09 -4.46
CA THR A 314 8.91 -11.56 -4.72
C THR A 314 9.89 -10.39 -4.68
N ALA A 315 11.16 -10.70 -4.39
CA ALA A 315 12.21 -9.68 -4.42
C ALA A 315 12.37 -9.09 -5.83
N ASP A 316 12.29 -9.92 -6.87
CA ASP A 316 12.33 -9.51 -8.28
C ASP A 316 11.18 -8.55 -8.66
N ALA A 317 9.95 -8.84 -8.23
CA ALA A 317 8.81 -7.95 -8.49
C ALA A 317 8.96 -6.60 -7.78
N ALA A 318 9.44 -6.62 -6.52
CA ALA A 318 9.72 -5.40 -5.78
C ALA A 318 10.83 -4.58 -6.44
N ALA A 319 11.95 -5.21 -6.81
CA ALA A 319 13.08 -4.56 -7.46
C ALA A 319 12.71 -3.96 -8.83
N LYS A 320 11.93 -4.68 -9.66
CA LYS A 320 11.41 -4.17 -10.94
C LYS A 320 10.54 -2.93 -10.75
N MET A 321 9.67 -2.93 -9.74
CA MET A 321 8.85 -1.75 -9.45
C MET A 321 9.67 -0.58 -8.92
N VAL A 322 10.65 -0.83 -8.03
CA VAL A 322 11.59 0.20 -7.55
C VAL A 322 12.33 0.83 -8.74
N ALA A 323 12.84 0.00 -9.66
CA ALA A 323 13.57 0.48 -10.82
C ALA A 323 12.69 1.27 -11.79
N GLY A 324 11.46 0.80 -12.04
CA GLY A 324 10.53 1.44 -12.96
C GLY A 324 9.96 2.77 -12.48
N VAL A 325 9.96 3.03 -11.17
CA VAL A 325 9.46 4.31 -10.60
C VAL A 325 10.51 5.42 -10.65
N LEU A 326 11.79 5.07 -10.65
CA LEU A 326 12.90 6.02 -10.50
C LEU A 326 13.57 6.42 -11.83
N ASP A 327 13.09 5.92 -12.97
CA ASP A 327 13.59 6.25 -14.34
C ASP A 327 15.12 6.43 -14.43
N GLY A 328 15.89 5.51 -13.81
CA GLY A 328 17.32 5.76 -13.55
C GLY A 328 18.21 4.57 -13.13
N PRO A 329 17.83 3.71 -12.15
CA PRO A 329 18.73 2.65 -11.68
C PRO A 329 18.87 1.46 -12.62
N SER A 330 20.02 0.79 -12.55
CA SER A 330 20.12 -0.60 -13.02
C SER A 330 19.27 -1.51 -12.13
N GLN A 331 18.69 -2.55 -12.72
CA GLN A 331 17.89 -3.54 -11.98
C GLN A 331 18.68 -4.12 -10.79
N ASP A 332 19.99 -4.35 -10.96
CA ASP A 332 20.89 -4.85 -9.92
C ASP A 332 20.93 -3.95 -8.67
N ALA A 333 20.91 -2.62 -8.84
CA ALA A 333 20.92 -1.69 -7.70
C ALA A 333 19.61 -1.78 -6.91
N ALA A 334 18.48 -1.88 -7.61
CA ALA A 334 17.18 -2.07 -6.97
C ALA A 334 17.09 -3.41 -6.23
N GLU A 335 17.64 -4.49 -6.80
CA GLU A 335 17.73 -5.79 -6.15
C GLU A 335 18.59 -5.74 -4.87
N LEU A 336 19.73 -5.05 -4.90
CA LEU A 336 20.58 -4.83 -3.73
C LEU A 336 19.86 -4.04 -2.63
N LEU A 337 19.11 -3.00 -2.98
CA LEU A 337 18.34 -2.23 -2.00
C LEU A 337 17.23 -3.07 -1.36
N VAL A 338 16.48 -3.85 -2.15
CA VAL A 338 15.46 -4.77 -1.63
C VAL A 338 16.11 -5.81 -0.71
N SER A 339 17.25 -6.37 -1.10
CA SER A 339 18.00 -7.31 -0.26
C SER A 339 18.47 -6.68 1.06
N ALA A 340 19.01 -5.45 1.00
CA ALA A 340 19.42 -4.70 2.19
C ALA A 340 18.24 -4.40 3.12
N ALA A 341 17.07 -4.06 2.56
CA ALA A 341 15.85 -3.87 3.33
C ALA A 341 15.41 -5.16 4.03
N GLN A 342 15.42 -6.29 3.34
CA GLN A 342 15.08 -7.59 3.94
C GLN A 342 16.09 -8.03 5.01
N ALA A 343 17.33 -7.54 4.94
CA ALA A 343 18.35 -7.76 5.95
C ALA A 343 18.31 -6.75 7.12
N ALA A 344 17.40 -5.75 7.08
CA ALA A 344 17.37 -4.60 7.99
C ALA A 344 18.72 -3.86 8.06
N ALA A 345 19.34 -3.67 6.89
CA ALA A 345 20.68 -3.11 6.74
C ALA A 345 20.72 -1.98 5.70
N VAL A 346 19.62 -1.24 5.54
CA VAL A 346 19.56 -0.16 4.55
C VAL A 346 20.47 0.98 4.97
N THR A 347 21.33 1.42 4.05
CA THR A 347 22.19 2.58 4.25
C THR A 347 21.80 3.70 3.30
N ARG A 348 22.14 4.94 3.66
CA ARG A 348 21.98 6.08 2.75
C ARG A 348 22.70 5.86 1.42
N ALA A 349 23.88 5.23 1.44
CA ALA A 349 24.64 4.93 0.24
C ALA A 349 23.89 3.96 -0.70
N ALA A 350 23.23 2.93 -0.15
CA ALA A 350 22.42 2.00 -0.94
C ALA A 350 21.23 2.72 -1.62
N ILE A 351 20.61 3.69 -0.93
CA ILE A 351 19.53 4.49 -1.53
C ILE A 351 20.07 5.37 -2.66
N VAL A 352 21.18 6.08 -2.44
CA VAL A 352 21.83 6.94 -3.44
C VAL A 352 22.23 6.15 -4.70
N GLN A 353 22.71 4.92 -4.53
CA GLN A 353 23.04 4.04 -5.66
C GLN A 353 21.84 3.72 -6.55
N VAL A 354 20.63 3.64 -5.98
CA VAL A 354 19.40 3.37 -6.73
C VAL A 354 18.82 4.64 -7.34
N VAL A 355 18.81 5.75 -6.59
CA VAL A 355 18.16 6.98 -7.06
C VAL A 355 19.05 7.85 -7.97
N GLY A 356 20.37 7.61 -7.97
CA GLY A 356 21.35 8.49 -8.60
C GLY A 356 21.61 9.78 -7.82
N GLU A 357 22.60 10.56 -8.26
CA GLU A 357 22.99 11.84 -7.62
C GLU A 357 22.13 13.04 -8.07
N ASN A 358 20.97 12.80 -8.69
CA ASN A 358 20.12 13.86 -9.18
C ASN A 358 19.45 14.60 -8.01
N THR A 359 19.58 15.93 -7.98
CA THR A 359 19.04 16.80 -6.92
C THR A 359 17.51 16.85 -6.88
N ALA A 360 16.82 16.29 -7.88
CA ALA A 360 15.35 16.20 -7.92
C ALA A 360 14.78 15.06 -7.07
N VAL A 361 15.62 14.13 -6.58
CA VAL A 361 15.17 12.94 -5.85
C VAL A 361 15.25 13.16 -4.33
N ASP A 362 14.16 12.82 -3.63
CA ASP A 362 14.07 12.92 -2.16
C ASP A 362 14.69 11.69 -1.45
N VAL A 363 16.02 11.67 -1.37
CA VAL A 363 16.77 10.61 -0.68
C VAL A 363 16.45 10.57 0.82
N ASP A 364 16.23 11.74 1.44
CA ASP A 364 16.04 11.81 2.88
C ASP A 364 14.62 11.35 3.25
N GLY A 365 13.61 11.66 2.44
CA GLY A 365 12.27 11.09 2.54
C GLY A 365 12.26 9.57 2.35
N ALA A 366 13.03 9.05 1.39
CA ALA A 366 13.19 7.60 1.20
C ALA A 366 13.85 6.93 2.40
N LEU A 367 14.92 7.52 2.95
CA LEU A 367 15.58 7.03 4.16
C LEU A 367 14.62 7.05 5.36
N PHE A 368 13.77 8.08 5.47
CA PHE A 368 12.77 8.17 6.52
C PHE A 368 11.74 7.05 6.46
N GLN A 369 11.32 6.60 5.26
CA GLN A 369 10.44 5.42 5.13
C GLN A 369 11.08 4.15 5.71
N PHE A 370 12.38 3.92 5.46
CA PHE A 370 13.10 2.78 6.05
C PHE A 370 13.31 2.94 7.56
N ALA A 371 13.53 4.17 8.04
CA ALA A 371 13.68 4.44 9.47
C ALA A 371 12.38 4.16 10.23
N LEU A 372 11.23 4.59 9.71
CA LEU A 372 9.91 4.26 10.26
C LEU A 372 9.63 2.76 10.26
N ALA A 373 10.21 2.04 9.30
CA ALA A 373 10.11 0.59 9.20
C ALA A 373 11.10 -0.17 10.11
N ASP A 374 12.02 0.54 10.79
CA ASP A 374 13.13 -0.05 11.56
C ASP A 374 14.06 -0.94 10.71
N LEU A 375 14.36 -0.51 9.48
CA LEU A 375 15.16 -1.26 8.50
C LEU A 375 16.47 -0.58 8.13
N VAL A 376 16.71 0.64 8.63
CA VAL A 376 18.00 1.30 8.48
C VAL A 376 19.02 0.49 9.28
N ALA A 377 20.20 0.27 8.70
CA ALA A 377 21.32 -0.32 9.42
C ALA A 377 21.48 0.47 10.72
N GLY A 378 21.16 -0.18 11.85
CA GLY A 378 21.03 0.53 13.11
C GLY A 378 22.30 1.32 13.40
N ASP A 379 22.14 2.60 13.75
CA ASP A 379 23.03 3.24 14.70
C ASP A 379 22.78 2.56 16.06
N VAL A 380 23.16 1.27 16.18
CA VAL A 380 23.68 0.85 17.47
C VAL A 380 24.78 1.85 17.73
N VAL A 381 24.73 2.56 18.86
CA VAL A 381 25.86 3.39 19.31
C VAL A 381 27.02 2.41 19.45
N GLY A 382 27.71 2.19 18.33
CA GLY A 382 28.69 1.16 18.19
C GLY A 382 29.82 1.52 19.12
N ILE A 383 30.43 0.50 19.70
CA ILE A 383 31.68 0.71 20.44
C ILE A 383 32.64 1.50 19.54
N LEU A 384 33.34 2.47 20.13
CA LEU A 384 34.28 3.29 19.37
C LEU A 384 35.48 2.43 18.93
N GLU A 385 36.20 2.85 17.88
CA GLU A 385 37.43 2.18 17.42
C GLU A 385 38.39 1.89 18.60
N ALA A 386 38.60 2.89 19.47
CA ALA A 386 39.47 2.78 20.63
C ALA A 386 38.98 1.71 21.63
N GLU A 387 37.67 1.52 21.74
CA GLU A 387 37.04 0.52 22.61
C GLU A 387 37.13 -0.88 22.00
N ALA A 388 36.96 -1.01 20.68
CA ALA A 388 37.20 -2.27 19.96
C ALA A 388 38.66 -2.74 20.08
N LEU A 389 39.62 -1.83 19.89
CA LEU A 389 41.05 -2.11 20.08
C LEU A 389 41.36 -2.53 21.53
N LYS A 390 40.73 -1.87 22.50
CA LYS A 390 40.87 -2.22 23.92
C LYS A 390 40.30 -3.60 24.23
N LEU A 391 39.09 -3.91 23.77
CA LEU A 391 38.43 -5.20 23.98
C LEU A 391 39.24 -6.37 23.39
N VAL A 392 39.81 -6.19 22.20
CA VAL A 392 40.69 -7.20 21.59
C VAL A 392 42.00 -7.32 22.37
N GLY A 393 42.59 -6.21 22.80
CA GLY A 393 43.80 -6.23 23.64
C GLY A 393 43.57 -6.93 24.98
N ASP A 394 42.40 -6.72 25.61
CA ASP A 394 42.00 -7.36 26.85
C ASP A 394 41.73 -8.86 26.62
N HIS A 395 41.02 -9.22 25.54
CA HIS A 395 40.75 -10.61 25.15
C HIS A 395 42.04 -11.40 24.88
N ILE A 396 43.02 -10.79 24.21
CA ILE A 396 44.32 -11.40 23.94
C ILE A 396 45.10 -11.67 25.23
N ARG A 397 45.11 -10.71 26.17
CA ARG A 397 45.78 -10.84 27.46
C ARG A 397 45.11 -11.90 28.34
N ASP A 398 43.78 -11.91 28.39
CA ASP A 398 43.00 -12.86 29.19
C ASP A 398 43.13 -14.31 28.70
N ARG A 399 43.17 -14.50 27.37
CA ARG A 399 43.33 -15.83 26.75
C ARG A 399 44.78 -16.28 26.58
N GLY A 400 45.75 -15.42 26.92
CA GLY A 400 47.19 -15.74 26.87
C GLY A 400 47.71 -16.02 25.46
N TYR A 401 47.20 -15.32 24.44
CA TYR A 401 47.73 -15.50 23.07
C TYR A 401 49.14 -14.91 22.97
N ASP A 402 50.03 -15.63 22.28
CA ASP A 402 51.36 -15.14 21.96
C ASP A 402 51.25 -13.96 20.98
N THR A 403 51.87 -12.84 21.33
CA THR A 403 51.88 -11.59 20.55
C THR A 403 53.30 -11.15 20.19
N THR A 404 54.30 -12.02 20.38
CA THR A 404 55.73 -11.71 20.18
C THR A 404 56.02 -11.23 18.75
N GLU A 405 55.25 -11.71 17.77
CA GLU A 405 55.37 -11.33 16.35
C GLU A 405 54.41 -10.21 15.90
N PHE A 406 53.54 -9.71 16.79
CA PHE A 406 52.56 -8.66 16.50
C PHE A 406 52.18 -7.88 17.78
N PRO A 407 52.86 -6.77 18.08
CA PRO A 407 52.59 -5.99 19.29
C PRO A 407 51.17 -5.40 19.24
N LEU A 408 50.49 -5.40 20.40
CA LEU A 408 49.12 -4.89 20.53
C LEU A 408 48.96 -3.42 20.10
N SER A 409 50.05 -2.63 20.19
CA SER A 409 50.09 -1.23 19.74
C SER A 409 50.01 -1.07 18.21
N ALA A 410 50.27 -2.14 17.45
CA ALA A 410 50.19 -2.13 16.00
C ALA A 410 48.80 -2.50 15.47
N LEU A 411 47.85 -2.93 16.32
CA LEU A 411 46.51 -3.31 15.88
C LEU A 411 45.80 -2.15 15.16
N ARG A 412 45.02 -2.50 14.15
CA ARG A 412 44.16 -1.60 13.39
C ARG A 412 42.75 -2.17 13.37
N ALA A 413 41.78 -1.31 13.57
CA ALA A 413 40.38 -1.66 13.46
C ALA A 413 39.83 -1.13 12.13
N GLU A 414 38.99 -1.93 11.49
CA GLU A 414 38.27 -1.59 10.28
C GLU A 414 36.78 -1.78 10.56
N ARG A 415 35.97 -0.76 10.29
CA ARG A 415 34.53 -0.79 10.57
C ARG A 415 33.85 -1.81 9.63
N ILE A 416 32.95 -2.62 10.19
CA ILE A 416 32.06 -3.50 9.45
C ILE A 416 30.60 -3.20 9.84
N SER A 417 29.64 -3.79 9.11
CA SER A 417 28.19 -3.59 9.24
C SER A 417 27.65 -3.60 10.69
N VAL A 418 28.16 -4.46 11.56
CA VAL A 418 27.69 -4.67 12.95
C VAL A 418 28.81 -4.65 13.98
N GLY A 419 29.92 -3.95 13.70
CA GLY A 419 31.07 -3.92 14.60
C GLY A 419 32.40 -3.53 13.95
N TRP A 420 33.49 -4.13 14.42
CA TRP A 420 34.87 -3.87 13.99
C TRP A 420 35.63 -5.16 13.70
N MET A 421 36.38 -5.18 12.61
CA MET A 421 37.42 -6.18 12.35
C MET A 421 38.77 -5.62 12.82
N VAL A 422 39.45 -6.33 13.73
CA VAL A 422 40.74 -5.93 14.29
C VAL A 422 41.84 -6.89 13.86
N ARG A 423 42.90 -6.34 13.25
CA ARG A 423 44.05 -7.09 12.75
C ARG A 423 45.34 -6.30 12.87
N SER A 424 46.48 -7.00 12.82
CA SER A 424 47.81 -6.36 12.72
C SER A 424 48.15 -6.11 11.25
N PRO A 425 48.56 -4.89 10.85
CA PRO A 425 48.92 -4.58 9.48
C PRO A 425 50.14 -5.39 9.02
N VAL A 426 50.18 -5.70 7.73
CA VAL A 426 51.29 -6.42 7.08
C VAL A 426 52.11 -5.40 6.30
N PRO A 427 53.44 -5.32 6.48
CA PRO A 427 54.31 -4.52 5.64
C PRO A 427 54.27 -5.00 4.18
N ASP A 428 54.38 -4.07 3.22
CA ASP A 428 54.35 -4.42 1.79
C ASP A 428 55.45 -5.44 1.44
N GLY A 429 55.04 -6.61 0.93
CA GLY A 429 55.94 -7.66 0.43
C GLY A 429 55.96 -8.98 1.21
N ASP A 430 55.34 -9.05 2.39
CA ASP A 430 55.31 -10.27 3.21
C ASP A 430 53.97 -11.00 3.18
N ILE A 431 54.01 -12.34 3.12
CA ILE A 431 52.84 -13.21 3.31
C ILE A 431 52.83 -13.69 4.76
N ALA A 432 51.96 -13.11 5.59
CA ALA A 432 51.82 -13.53 6.98
C ALA A 432 50.90 -14.76 7.09
N LEU A 433 51.50 -15.94 7.19
CA LEU A 433 50.79 -17.16 7.58
C LEU A 433 50.51 -17.12 9.09
N ASP A 434 49.28 -17.47 9.49
CA ASP A 434 48.86 -17.71 10.89
C ASP A 434 48.52 -16.49 11.80
N ARG A 435 48.28 -15.29 11.25
CA ARG A 435 47.79 -14.16 12.06
C ARG A 435 46.28 -14.23 12.34
N ALA A 436 45.92 -14.09 13.61
CA ALA A 436 44.53 -14.08 14.08
C ALA A 436 43.83 -12.77 13.67
N VAL A 437 42.65 -12.90 13.05
CA VAL A 437 41.71 -11.79 12.82
C VAL A 437 40.65 -11.84 13.91
N PHE A 438 40.41 -10.71 14.56
CA PHE A 438 39.38 -10.57 15.58
C PHE A 438 38.21 -9.75 15.04
N TYR A 439 37.01 -10.11 15.48
CA TYR A 439 35.78 -9.40 15.17
C TYR A 439 35.16 -8.97 16.49
N VAL A 440 34.82 -7.70 16.61
CA VAL A 440 34.21 -7.11 17.80
C VAL A 440 32.84 -6.60 17.41
N ALA A 441 31.79 -7.17 17.98
CA ALA A 441 30.43 -6.75 17.66
C ALA A 441 30.09 -5.46 18.40
N ASP A 442 29.11 -4.71 17.92
CA ASP A 442 28.68 -3.46 18.58
C ASP A 442 28.07 -3.68 19.98
N ASP A 443 27.75 -4.93 20.35
CA ASP A 443 27.38 -5.34 21.70
C ASP A 443 28.60 -5.66 22.61
N GLY A 444 29.83 -5.48 22.10
CA GLY A 444 31.09 -5.69 22.82
C GLY A 444 31.63 -7.14 22.77
N VAL A 445 30.98 -8.05 22.06
CA VAL A 445 31.43 -9.45 21.97
C VAL A 445 32.63 -9.58 21.03
N VAL A 446 33.71 -10.22 21.49
CA VAL A 446 34.93 -10.49 20.70
C VAL A 446 34.95 -11.94 20.22
N GLU A 447 35.06 -12.13 18.91
CA GLU A 447 35.20 -13.43 18.24
C GLU A 447 36.52 -13.50 17.46
N ARG A 448 37.16 -14.68 17.43
CA ARG A 448 38.40 -14.92 16.67
C ARG A 448 38.08 -15.78 15.45
N SER A 449 38.54 -15.36 14.27
CA SER A 449 38.51 -16.18 13.06
C SER A 449 39.81 -16.99 12.92
N SER A 450 39.67 -18.22 12.42
CA SER A 450 40.77 -19.07 11.97
C SER A 450 41.00 -18.89 10.47
N SER A 451 42.25 -19.05 10.02
CA SER A 451 42.70 -18.90 8.62
C SER A 451 42.03 -19.84 7.59
N SER A 452 41.16 -20.74 8.04
CA SER A 452 40.45 -21.74 7.23
C SER A 452 39.09 -21.29 6.69
N VAL A 453 38.55 -20.14 7.10
CA VAL A 453 37.23 -19.64 6.67
C VAL A 453 37.38 -18.39 5.81
N PRO A 454 36.75 -18.31 4.62
CA PRO A 454 36.73 -17.10 3.81
C PRO A 454 36.17 -15.91 4.61
N LEU A 455 36.84 -14.74 4.51
CA LEU A 455 36.51 -13.54 5.28
C LEU A 455 35.03 -13.11 5.14
N SER A 456 34.50 -13.17 3.91
CA SER A 456 33.11 -12.83 3.60
C SER A 456 32.11 -13.78 4.26
N ALA A 457 32.41 -15.08 4.31
CA ALA A 457 31.57 -16.08 4.95
C ALA A 457 31.56 -15.89 6.47
N PHE A 458 32.71 -15.54 7.07
CA PHE A 458 32.78 -15.28 8.50
C PHE A 458 32.01 -14.01 8.91
N ILE A 459 32.09 -12.93 8.12
CA ILE A 459 31.36 -11.68 8.38
C ILE A 459 29.85 -11.92 8.37
N ALA A 460 29.33 -12.64 7.38
CA ALA A 460 27.89 -12.95 7.30
C ALA A 460 27.39 -13.78 8.50
N ASP A 461 28.18 -14.75 8.95
CA ASP A 461 27.84 -15.62 10.08
C ASP A 461 27.97 -14.87 11.44
N PHE A 462 28.95 -13.98 11.54
CA PHE A 462 29.12 -13.05 12.65
C PHE A 462 27.93 -12.07 12.78
N GLU A 463 27.46 -11.51 11.66
CA GLU A 463 26.25 -10.67 11.60
C GLU A 463 24.99 -11.43 12.00
N HIS A 464 24.88 -12.70 11.60
CA HIS A 464 23.77 -13.55 11.99
C HIS A 464 23.77 -13.79 13.51
N ARG A 465 24.93 -14.11 14.11
CA ARG A 465 25.07 -14.30 15.56
C ARG A 465 24.80 -13.03 16.36
N PHE A 466 25.28 -11.87 15.89
CA PHE A 466 24.98 -10.59 16.52
C PHE A 466 23.47 -10.36 16.61
N ARG A 467 22.74 -10.57 15.50
CA ARG A 467 21.29 -10.42 15.44
C ARG A 467 20.54 -11.41 16.34
N LEU A 468 21.03 -12.64 16.49
CA LEU A 468 20.45 -13.59 17.45
C LEU A 468 20.57 -13.11 18.90
N ARG A 469 21.62 -12.35 19.23
CA ARG A 469 21.83 -11.80 20.59
C ARG A 469 21.04 -10.52 20.83
N THR A 470 20.97 -9.63 19.85
CA THR A 470 20.26 -8.35 19.96
C THR A 470 18.78 -8.44 19.65
N GLY A 471 18.33 -9.48 18.92
CA GLY A 471 16.94 -9.75 18.56
C GLY A 471 16.14 -10.61 19.55
N GLY A 472 16.71 -10.97 20.71
CA GLY A 472 15.96 -11.61 21.79
C GLY A 472 15.04 -10.63 22.53
N PRO A 473 13.96 -11.08 23.21
CA PRO A 473 13.04 -10.18 23.88
C PRO A 473 13.81 -9.31 24.86
N MET A 474 13.64 -7.98 24.76
CA MET A 474 14.12 -7.02 25.75
C MET A 474 13.64 -7.44 27.14
N SER A 475 14.47 -8.20 27.85
CA SER A 475 14.23 -8.53 29.24
C SER A 475 14.39 -7.25 30.03
N SER A 476 13.27 -6.76 30.55
CA SER A 476 13.17 -5.68 31.51
C SER A 476 14.00 -6.01 32.75
N ALA A 477 15.25 -5.58 32.79
CA ALA A 477 16.05 -5.63 33.99
C ALA A 477 17.11 -4.52 34.00
N ARG A 478 16.67 -3.28 34.20
CA ARG A 478 17.46 -2.23 34.85
C ARG A 478 16.51 -1.15 35.38
N GLY A 479 16.16 -1.29 36.65
CA GLY A 479 15.31 -0.37 37.39
C GLY A 479 15.26 -0.75 38.87
N GLY A 480 16.43 -0.95 39.47
CA GLY A 480 16.60 -1.17 40.89
C GLY A 480 17.66 -0.23 41.43
N ARG A 481 17.23 0.98 41.81
CA ARG A 481 17.59 1.68 43.05
C ARG A 481 16.81 2.98 43.15
#